data_AF-A0A1B7LD06-F1
#
_entry.id   AF-A0A1B7LD06-F1
#
_cell.length_a   1.000
_cell.length_b   1.000
_cell.length_c   1.000
_cell.angle_alpha   90.00
_cell.angle_beta   90.00
_cell.angle_gamma   90.00
#
_symmetry.space_group_name_H-M   'P 1'
#
loop_
_entity.id
_entity.type
_entity.pdbx_description
1 polymer ?
#
loop_
_entity_poly.entity_id
_entity_poly.type
_entity_poly.pdbx_seq_one_letter_code
_entity_poly.pdbx_strand_id
1 'polypeptide(L)'
;MSLLVKDVMVPVSDYSTVSGEATVREAISALRGSFHREGRAWHGHYSVLVLDREGRLAGLLTLRSLLRAVGFKDLTDDIWIKAESWGWYFMEKMQTGAGVRVRDIMRPLELATVNARQTLKQAAHLLLTHQVNSLPVLEDGKVTGILRTIDVFRAIDEIIPGI
;
A
#
# COMPACT_ATOMS: atom_id res chain seq x y z
N MET A 1 9.24 26.27 -11.80
CA MET A 1 9.57 25.94 -10.40
C MET A 1 9.30 24.44 -10.25
N SER A 2 10.19 23.65 -9.64
CA SER A 2 9.95 22.20 -9.54
C SER A 2 9.00 21.90 -8.37
N LEU A 3 7.87 21.24 -8.63
CA LEU A 3 6.95 20.77 -7.58
C LEU A 3 7.65 19.81 -6.61
N LEU A 4 7.38 20.00 -5.32
CA LEU A 4 7.85 19.10 -4.28
C LEU A 4 6.80 18.02 -3.99
N VAL A 5 7.24 16.91 -3.43
CA VAL A 5 6.36 15.79 -3.05
C VAL A 5 5.27 16.24 -2.10
N LYS A 6 5.60 17.04 -1.09
CA LYS A 6 4.63 17.54 -0.11
C LYS A 6 3.50 18.39 -0.71
N ASP A 7 3.72 18.97 -1.88
CA ASP A 7 2.74 19.82 -2.55
C ASP A 7 1.65 18.99 -3.26
N VAL A 8 1.89 17.69 -3.45
CA VAL A 8 1.02 16.78 -4.24
C VAL A 8 0.58 15.53 -3.47
N MET A 9 1.33 15.12 -2.44
CA MET A 9 0.99 13.94 -1.65
C MET A 9 -0.39 14.05 -1.00
N VAL A 10 -0.96 12.89 -0.68
CA VAL A 10 -2.15 12.82 0.16
C VAL A 10 -1.72 12.75 1.63
N PRO A 11 -2.29 13.57 2.53
CA PRO A 11 -2.03 13.48 3.97
C PRO A 11 -2.34 12.11 4.56
N VAL A 12 -1.52 11.66 5.50
CA VAL A 12 -1.70 10.36 6.18
C VAL A 12 -3.00 10.29 6.98
N SER A 13 -3.54 11.45 7.41
CA SER A 13 -4.83 11.60 8.11
C SER A 13 -6.04 11.15 7.30
N ASP A 14 -5.91 11.16 5.97
CA ASP A 14 -7.01 10.86 5.06
C ASP A 14 -7.14 9.36 4.80
N TYR A 15 -6.14 8.59 5.23
CA TYR A 15 -6.12 7.14 5.10
C TYR A 15 -6.76 6.46 6.31
N SER A 16 -7.57 5.44 6.03
CA SER A 16 -7.98 4.49 7.05
C SER A 16 -6.82 3.59 7.48
N THR A 17 -6.84 3.20 8.75
CA THR A 17 -5.84 2.33 9.38
C THR A 17 -6.43 0.96 9.70
N VAL A 18 -5.59 -0.08 9.67
CA VAL A 18 -5.91 -1.42 10.16
C VAL A 18 -4.77 -1.96 11.03
N SER A 19 -5.07 -2.78 12.03
CA SER A 19 -4.03 -3.48 12.78
C SER A 19 -3.35 -4.53 11.90
N GLY A 20 -2.03 -4.68 12.01
CA GLY A 20 -1.29 -5.76 11.38
C GLY A 20 -1.69 -7.14 11.91
N GLU A 21 -2.26 -7.20 13.10
CA GLU A 21 -2.84 -8.41 13.68
C GLU A 21 -4.28 -8.67 13.20
N ALA A 22 -4.91 -7.79 12.42
CA ALA A 22 -6.19 -8.11 11.81
C ALA A 22 -6.02 -9.22 10.76
N THR A 23 -7.06 -9.99 10.53
CA THR A 23 -7.14 -10.93 9.41
C THR A 23 -7.36 -10.19 8.08
N VAL A 24 -6.95 -10.80 6.97
CA VAL A 24 -7.23 -10.27 5.63
C VAL A 24 -8.73 -10.07 5.39
N ARG A 25 -9.57 -10.96 5.94
CA ARG A 25 -11.04 -10.84 5.87
C ARG A 25 -11.54 -9.56 6.55
N GLU A 26 -11.07 -9.30 7.76
CA GLU A 26 -11.45 -8.10 8.52
C GLU A 26 -10.98 -6.83 7.79
N ALA A 27 -9.77 -6.85 7.24
CA ALA A 27 -9.24 -5.73 6.46
C ALA A 27 -10.05 -5.46 5.18
N ILE A 28 -10.46 -6.50 4.44
CA ILE A 28 -11.35 -6.37 3.28
C ILE A 28 -12.72 -5.83 3.70
N SER A 29 -13.26 -6.30 4.82
CA SER A 29 -14.54 -5.79 5.35
C SER A 29 -14.45 -4.29 5.70
N ALA A 30 -13.37 -3.89 6.36
CA ALA A 30 -13.09 -2.50 6.69
C ALA A 30 -12.95 -1.62 5.44
N LEU A 31 -12.21 -2.08 4.43
CA LEU A 31 -12.09 -1.45 3.11
C LEU A 31 -13.46 -1.30 2.42
N ARG A 32 -14.27 -2.37 2.42
CA ARG A 32 -15.62 -2.35 1.85
C ARG A 32 -16.53 -1.34 2.52
N GLY A 33 -16.52 -1.28 3.85
CA GLY A 33 -17.32 -0.34 4.63
C GLY A 33 -17.01 1.13 4.34
N SER A 34 -15.74 1.47 4.09
CA SER A 34 -15.33 2.84 3.75
C SER A 34 -15.69 3.26 2.32
N PHE A 35 -15.95 2.33 1.39
CA PHE A 35 -16.41 2.65 0.03
C PHE A 35 -17.88 3.12 -0.04
N HIS A 36 -18.70 2.88 0.99
CA HIS A 36 -20.14 3.15 0.94
C HIS A 36 -20.57 4.51 1.50
N ARG A 37 -19.64 5.35 1.97
CA ARG A 37 -20.02 6.54 2.75
C ARG A 37 -20.56 7.73 1.95
N GLU A 38 -20.31 7.88 0.64
CA GLU A 38 -20.55 9.20 0.01
C GLU A 38 -21.10 9.23 -1.43
N GLY A 39 -21.74 8.16 -1.95
CA GLY A 39 -22.52 8.25 -3.20
C GLY A 39 -21.75 8.75 -4.46
N ARG A 40 -20.42 8.87 -4.40
CA ARG A 40 -19.54 9.26 -5.49
C ARG A 40 -18.78 8.03 -5.96
N ALA A 41 -18.66 7.87 -7.28
CA ALA A 41 -17.85 6.81 -7.89
C ALA A 41 -16.45 6.81 -7.27
N TRP A 42 -15.96 5.65 -6.80
CA TRP A 42 -14.56 5.35 -6.42
C TRP A 42 -13.56 6.54 -6.33
N HIS A 43 -13.50 7.21 -5.18
CA HIS A 43 -12.41 8.17 -4.85
C HIS A 43 -11.57 7.74 -3.63
N GLY A 44 -11.85 6.60 -3.01
CA GLY A 44 -11.10 6.08 -1.86
C GLY A 44 -9.68 5.62 -2.22
N HIS A 45 -8.75 5.69 -1.27
CA HIS A 45 -7.39 5.21 -1.48
C HIS A 45 -7.37 3.69 -1.70
N TYR A 46 -6.66 3.21 -2.73
CA TYR A 46 -6.47 1.78 -3.02
C TYR A 46 -5.51 1.06 -2.05
N SER A 47 -5.28 1.66 -0.88
CA SER A 47 -4.46 1.12 0.19
C SER A 47 -4.94 1.61 1.55
N VAL A 48 -4.77 0.79 2.59
CA VAL A 48 -4.92 1.19 4.00
C VAL A 48 -3.57 1.12 4.69
N LEU A 49 -3.41 2.00 5.68
CA LEU A 49 -2.22 2.01 6.53
C LEU A 49 -2.30 0.85 7.51
N VAL A 50 -1.18 0.18 7.74
CA VAL A 50 -1.08 -0.92 8.70
C VAL A 50 -0.32 -0.44 9.92
N LEU A 51 -0.91 -0.64 11.09
CA LEU A 51 -0.33 -0.32 12.38
C LEU A 51 0.26 -1.57 13.05
N ASP A 52 1.42 -1.42 13.70
CA ASP A 52 1.95 -2.43 14.62
C ASP A 52 1.17 -2.48 15.95
N ARG A 53 1.64 -3.29 16.90
CA ARG A 53 1.00 -3.45 18.22
C ARG A 53 1.15 -2.21 19.09
N GLU A 54 2.15 -1.39 18.82
CA GLU A 54 2.43 -0.12 19.50
C GLU A 54 1.67 1.05 18.87
N GLY A 55 0.85 0.80 17.82
CA GLY A 55 0.08 1.82 17.12
C GLY A 55 0.91 2.66 16.14
N ARG A 56 2.12 2.23 15.78
CA ARG A 56 2.99 2.91 14.81
C ARG A 56 2.73 2.37 13.42
N LEU A 57 2.93 3.21 12.40
CA LEU A 57 2.82 2.80 11.01
C LEU A 57 3.93 1.80 10.67
N ALA A 58 3.53 0.60 10.25
CA ALA A 58 4.42 -0.50 9.91
C ALA A 58 4.38 -0.87 8.42
N GLY A 59 3.28 -0.56 7.73
CA GLY A 59 3.14 -0.97 6.33
C GLY A 59 1.93 -0.39 5.63
N LEU A 60 1.77 -0.84 4.39
CA LEU A 60 0.65 -0.54 3.53
C LEU A 60 0.01 -1.83 3.03
N LEU A 61 -1.28 -1.99 3.30
CA LEU A 61 -2.06 -3.04 2.67
C LEU A 61 -2.66 -2.47 1.38
N THR A 62 -2.22 -2.99 0.24
CA THR A 62 -2.62 -2.51 -1.09
C THR A 62 -3.53 -3.52 -1.81
N LEU A 63 -4.24 -3.10 -2.85
CA LEU A 63 -4.94 -4.05 -3.74
C LEU A 63 -4.00 -5.12 -4.32
N ARG A 64 -2.75 -4.76 -4.65
CA ARG A 64 -1.74 -5.73 -5.10
C ARG A 64 -1.42 -6.77 -4.03
N SER A 65 -1.29 -6.37 -2.77
CA SER A 65 -1.09 -7.28 -1.63
C SER A 65 -2.25 -8.26 -1.48
N LEU A 66 -3.49 -7.76 -1.61
CA LEU A 66 -4.70 -8.59 -1.55
C LEU A 66 -4.79 -9.54 -2.74
N LEU A 67 -4.51 -9.08 -3.97
CA LEU A 67 -4.51 -9.91 -5.17
C LEU A 67 -3.44 -11.01 -5.09
N ARG A 68 -2.26 -10.71 -4.54
CA ARG A 68 -1.25 -11.76 -4.27
C ARG A 68 -1.81 -12.79 -3.30
N ALA A 69 -2.40 -12.35 -2.18
CA ALA A 69 -2.98 -13.25 -1.19
C ALA A 69 -4.12 -14.14 -1.75
N VAL A 70 -4.91 -13.63 -2.70
CA VAL A 70 -5.94 -14.42 -3.40
C VAL A 70 -5.34 -15.34 -4.46
N GLY A 71 -4.42 -14.83 -5.30
CA GLY A 71 -3.76 -15.61 -6.34
C GLY A 71 -2.92 -16.75 -5.78
N PHE A 72 -2.39 -16.63 -4.56
CA PHE A 72 -1.78 -17.73 -3.83
C PHE A 72 -2.74 -18.90 -3.57
N LYS A 73 -4.06 -18.69 -3.58
CA LYS A 73 -5.07 -19.74 -3.40
C LYS A 73 -5.33 -20.55 -4.68
N ASP A 74 -5.11 -19.95 -5.85
CA ASP A 74 -5.27 -20.61 -7.15
C ASP A 74 -3.94 -21.23 -7.64
N LEU A 75 -2.81 -20.62 -7.27
CA LEU A 75 -1.45 -21.06 -7.61
C LEU A 75 -0.93 -22.21 -6.71
N THR A 76 -1.64 -22.60 -5.65
CA THR A 76 -1.28 -23.74 -4.79
C THR A 76 -1.48 -25.12 -5.43
N ASP A 77 -2.13 -25.18 -6.60
CA ASP A 77 -2.26 -26.41 -7.38
C ASP A 77 -1.02 -26.70 -8.26
N ASP A 78 -0.10 -25.73 -8.41
CA ASP A 78 1.15 -25.91 -9.15
C ASP A 78 2.34 -26.23 -8.22
N ILE A 79 3.05 -27.32 -8.56
CA ILE A 79 4.17 -27.92 -7.82
C ILE A 79 5.34 -26.94 -7.58
N TRP A 80 5.48 -25.89 -8.38
CA TRP A 80 6.60 -24.95 -8.33
C TRP A 80 6.59 -23.95 -7.15
N ILE A 81 5.43 -23.69 -6.51
CA ILE A 81 5.33 -22.71 -5.41
C ILE A 81 5.46 -23.36 -4.01
N LYS A 82 5.34 -24.69 -3.91
CA LYS A 82 5.66 -25.42 -2.66
C LYS A 82 7.13 -25.27 -2.24
N ALA A 83 7.99 -24.81 -3.14
CA ALA A 83 9.41 -24.57 -2.89
C ALA A 83 9.71 -23.19 -2.24
N GLU A 84 8.83 -22.20 -2.36
CA GLU A 84 8.96 -20.94 -1.63
C GLU A 84 8.21 -21.04 -0.30
N SER A 85 8.95 -20.93 0.81
CA SER A 85 8.52 -21.06 2.22
C SER A 85 7.22 -20.34 2.62
N TRP A 86 6.73 -19.42 1.80
CA TRP A 86 5.50 -18.67 1.97
C TRP A 86 4.25 -19.52 1.73
N GLY A 87 4.27 -20.44 0.75
CA GLY A 87 3.11 -21.28 0.41
C GLY A 87 2.71 -22.24 1.55
N TRP A 88 3.70 -22.88 2.17
CA TRP A 88 3.48 -23.75 3.34
C TRP A 88 2.93 -22.97 4.54
N TYR A 89 3.50 -21.80 4.82
CA TYR A 89 3.04 -20.91 5.89
C TYR A 89 1.56 -20.51 5.74
N PHE A 90 1.13 -20.14 4.53
CA PHE A 90 -0.27 -19.77 4.29
C PHE A 90 -1.22 -20.97 4.39
N MET A 91 -0.81 -22.15 3.92
CA MET A 91 -1.60 -23.39 4.00
C MET A 91 -1.85 -23.82 5.45
N GLU A 92 -0.82 -23.76 6.31
CA GLU A 92 -0.94 -24.05 7.74
C GLU A 92 -1.90 -23.08 8.44
N LYS A 93 -1.81 -21.78 8.14
CA LYS A 93 -2.70 -20.75 8.70
C LYS A 93 -4.16 -20.88 8.26
N MET A 94 -4.40 -21.36 7.03
CA MET A 94 -5.74 -21.65 6.51
C MET A 94 -6.34 -22.90 7.16
N GLN A 95 -5.53 -23.96 7.37
CA GLN A 95 -5.98 -25.21 7.99
C GLN A 95 -6.25 -25.08 9.50
N THR A 96 -5.51 -24.22 10.20
CA THR A 96 -5.66 -23.96 11.64
C THR A 96 -6.83 -23.02 11.98
N GLY A 97 -7.55 -22.50 10.98
CA GLY A 97 -8.67 -21.57 11.18
C GLY A 97 -8.28 -20.16 11.65
N ALA A 98 -6.99 -19.90 11.87
CA ALA A 98 -6.48 -18.60 12.32
C ALA A 98 -6.55 -17.50 11.26
N GLY A 99 -6.65 -17.88 9.98
CA GLY A 99 -6.67 -16.96 8.84
C GLY A 99 -5.32 -16.28 8.60
N VAL A 100 -5.17 -15.68 7.43
CA VAL A 100 -3.97 -14.89 7.08
C VAL A 100 -4.04 -13.53 7.76
N ARG A 101 -2.95 -13.09 8.41
CA ARG A 101 -2.90 -11.76 9.05
C ARG A 101 -2.45 -10.71 8.04
N VAL A 102 -2.88 -9.46 8.25
CA VAL A 102 -2.50 -8.33 7.40
C VAL A 102 -0.99 -8.15 7.36
N ARG A 103 -0.31 -8.27 8.51
CA ARG A 103 1.15 -8.15 8.59
C ARG A 103 1.92 -9.15 7.72
N ASP A 104 1.31 -10.29 7.38
CA ASP A 104 1.95 -11.34 6.58
C ASP A 104 1.91 -11.03 5.07
N ILE A 105 1.03 -10.12 4.65
CA ILE A 105 0.82 -9.78 3.22
C ILE A 105 1.00 -8.29 2.91
N MET A 106 1.11 -7.44 3.94
CA MET A 106 1.33 -6.02 3.77
C MET A 106 2.67 -5.74 3.07
N ARG A 107 2.74 -4.59 2.42
CA ARG A 107 4.02 -4.05 1.95
C ARG A 107 4.67 -3.28 3.10
N PRO A 108 5.89 -3.63 3.54
CA PRO A 108 6.62 -2.84 4.53
C PRO A 108 6.87 -1.42 4.03
N LEU A 109 6.93 -0.44 4.93
CA LEU A 109 7.13 0.97 4.55
C LEU A 109 8.52 1.19 3.95
N GLU A 110 9.53 0.59 4.57
CA GLU A 110 10.94 0.71 4.24
C GLU A 110 11.30 0.15 2.87
N LEU A 111 10.41 -0.59 2.21
CA LEU A 111 10.63 -1.12 0.86
C LEU A 111 10.94 0.01 -0.14
N ALA A 112 10.21 1.12 -0.03
CA ALA A 112 10.41 2.31 -0.86
C ALA A 112 9.72 3.50 -0.20
N THR A 113 10.47 4.56 0.09
CA THR A 113 9.96 5.82 0.67
C THR A 113 10.52 7.03 -0.07
N VAL A 114 9.93 8.20 0.18
CA VAL A 114 10.41 9.47 -0.39
C VAL A 114 10.35 10.56 0.68
N ASN A 115 11.26 11.53 0.64
CA ASN A 115 11.22 12.68 1.53
C ASN A 115 10.28 13.76 0.98
N ALA A 116 9.52 14.41 1.88
CA ALA A 116 8.57 15.49 1.60
C ALA A 116 9.17 16.65 0.77
N ARG A 117 10.47 16.90 0.90
CA ARG A 117 11.21 17.99 0.25
C ARG A 117 11.87 17.58 -1.08
N GLN A 118 11.77 16.30 -1.47
CA GLN A 118 12.23 15.88 -2.80
C GLN A 118 11.27 16.37 -3.88
N THR A 119 11.78 16.47 -5.10
CA THR A 119 10.99 16.85 -6.28
C THR A 119 10.12 15.69 -6.76
N LEU A 120 9.01 16.00 -7.45
CA LEU A 120 8.18 14.96 -8.07
C LEU A 120 8.93 14.12 -9.11
N LYS A 121 9.92 14.69 -9.81
CA LYS A 121 10.76 13.92 -10.74
C LYS A 121 11.56 12.83 -10.03
N GLN A 122 12.13 13.14 -8.87
CA GLN A 122 12.84 12.16 -8.04
C GLN A 122 11.88 11.09 -7.52
N ALA A 123 10.68 11.49 -7.09
CA ALA A 123 9.67 10.55 -6.63
C ALA A 123 9.14 9.63 -7.75
N ALA A 124 8.94 10.15 -8.95
CA ALA A 124 8.57 9.38 -10.14
C ALA A 124 9.62 8.32 -10.47
N HIS A 125 10.91 8.68 -10.38
CA HIS A 125 12.00 7.72 -10.55
C HIS A 125 11.92 6.59 -9.52
N LEU A 126 11.68 6.90 -8.24
CA LEU A 126 11.53 5.89 -7.19
C LEU A 126 10.31 4.98 -7.41
N LEU A 127 9.15 5.52 -7.82
CA LEU A 127 7.96 4.74 -8.15
C LEU A 127 8.26 3.68 -9.24
N LEU A 128 8.97 4.09 -10.29
CA LEU A 128 9.35 3.22 -11.41
C LEU A 128 10.41 2.19 -11.00
N THR A 129 11.48 2.62 -10.34
CA THR A 129 12.60 1.76 -9.92
C THR A 129 12.14 0.66 -8.97
N HIS A 130 11.28 0.99 -8.01
CA HIS A 130 10.75 0.02 -7.04
C HIS A 130 9.50 -0.71 -7.52
N GLN A 131 8.98 -0.40 -8.71
CA GLN A 131 7.76 -0.98 -9.28
C GLN A 131 6.54 -0.90 -8.33
N VAL A 132 6.43 0.23 -7.62
CA VAL A 132 5.35 0.50 -6.67
C VAL A 132 4.46 1.63 -7.17
N ASN A 133 3.17 1.55 -6.84
CA ASN A 133 2.19 2.57 -7.24
C ASN A 133 2.06 3.72 -6.21
N SER A 134 2.76 3.61 -5.09
CA SER A 134 2.73 4.61 -4.03
C SER A 134 4.00 4.59 -3.20
N LEU A 135 4.40 5.75 -2.69
CA LEU A 135 5.50 5.94 -1.77
C LEU A 135 4.99 6.57 -0.48
N PRO A 136 5.25 5.99 0.71
CA PRO A 136 5.19 6.73 1.96
C PRO A 136 6.13 7.94 1.89
N VAL A 137 5.58 9.09 2.28
CA VAL A 137 6.31 10.36 2.35
C VAL A 137 6.76 10.60 3.77
N LEU A 138 8.06 10.81 3.94
CA LEU A 138 8.70 11.08 5.21
C LEU A 138 9.03 12.58 5.36
N GLU A 139 8.72 13.14 6.51
CA GLU A 139 9.23 14.43 6.97
C GLU A 139 9.75 14.25 8.40
N ASP A 140 10.99 14.66 8.65
CA ASP A 140 11.68 14.49 9.94
C ASP A 140 11.59 13.06 10.52
N GLY A 141 11.70 12.06 9.63
CA GLY A 141 11.65 10.63 10.00
C GLY A 141 10.25 10.08 10.28
N LYS A 142 9.18 10.87 10.10
CA LYS A 142 7.79 10.45 10.31
C LYS A 142 7.05 10.39 8.99
N VAL A 143 6.16 9.41 8.83
CA VAL A 143 5.27 9.33 7.68
C VAL A 143 4.20 10.41 7.80
N THR A 144 4.20 11.38 6.90
CA THR A 144 3.25 12.51 6.89
C THR A 144 2.23 12.41 5.76
N GLY A 145 2.51 11.63 4.72
CA GLY A 145 1.60 11.42 3.62
C GLY A 145 1.98 10.24 2.75
N ILE A 146 1.20 10.03 1.69
CA ILE A 146 1.41 9.01 0.66
C ILE A 146 1.37 9.70 -0.69
N LEU A 147 2.42 9.55 -1.49
CA LEU A 147 2.42 9.99 -2.89
C LEU A 147 2.02 8.82 -3.78
N ARG A 148 1.03 8.98 -4.65
CA ARG A 148 0.56 7.94 -5.58
C ARG A 148 0.91 8.29 -7.02
N THR A 149 1.03 7.27 -7.87
CA THR A 149 1.22 7.46 -9.32
C THR A 149 0.12 8.30 -9.96
N ILE A 150 -1.14 8.17 -9.52
CA ILE A 150 -2.26 8.99 -10.00
C ILE A 150 -2.09 10.48 -9.66
N ASP A 151 -1.49 10.81 -8.52
CA ASP A 151 -1.26 12.20 -8.12
C ASP A 151 -0.09 12.80 -8.92
N VAL A 152 0.97 12.01 -9.13
CA VAL A 152 2.08 12.37 -10.03
C VAL A 152 1.57 12.57 -11.46
N PHE A 153 0.67 11.71 -11.94
CA PHE A 153 0.06 11.84 -13.26
C PHE A 153 -0.77 13.13 -13.39
N ARG A 154 -1.53 13.50 -12.36
CA ARG A 154 -2.28 14.77 -12.35
C ARG A 154 -1.36 15.98 -12.35
N ALA A 155 -0.13 15.84 -11.88
CA ALA A 155 0.89 16.89 -11.88
C ALA A 155 1.82 16.85 -13.12
N ILE A 156 1.54 15.99 -14.11
CA ILE A 156 2.50 15.70 -15.20
C ILE A 156 2.79 16.93 -16.07
N ASP A 157 1.80 17.78 -16.32
CA ASP A 157 1.94 19.02 -17.11
C ASP A 157 3.02 19.95 -16.54
N GLU A 158 3.20 19.93 -15.21
CA GLU A 158 4.23 20.70 -14.51
C GLU A 158 5.59 19.99 -14.48
N ILE A 159 5.59 18.66 -14.51
CA ILE A 159 6.81 17.83 -14.49
C ILE A 159 7.46 17.82 -15.89
N ILE A 160 6.65 17.78 -16.94
CA ILE A 160 7.09 17.75 -18.34
C ILE A 160 6.23 18.70 -19.17
N PRO A 161 6.65 19.97 -19.33
CA PRO A 161 5.92 20.92 -20.16
C PRO A 161 5.93 20.49 -21.64
N GLY A 162 4.77 20.42 -22.27
CA GLY A 162 4.64 20.25 -23.73
C GLY A 162 4.60 18.80 -24.24
N ILE A 163 4.21 17.84 -23.41
CA ILE A 163 3.66 16.55 -23.85
C ILE A 163 2.13 16.66 -23.84
#